data_AF-A0A3D0XJW7-F1
#
_entry.id   AF-A0A3D0XJW7-F1
#
_cell.length_a   1.000
_cell.length_b   1.000
_cell.length_c   1.000
_cell.angle_alpha   90.00
_cell.angle_beta   90.00
_cell.angle_gamma   90.00
#
_symmetry.space_group_name_H-M   'P 1'
#
loop_
_entity.id
_entity.type
_entity.pdbx_description
1 polymer ?
#
loop_
_entity_poly.entity_id
_entity_poly.type
_entity_poly.pdbx_seq_one_letter_code
_entity_poly.pdbx_strand_id
1 'polypeptide(L)'
;MKINRRRALKSTAAGVGALSMLPSDGLAAEAARPFGEDFPNLESLSTGPWWTRPANQTTPLKNGRRAAPPNLYVPRDQVVVFALYTHQAKVLKLTAQLYPLLPEEAREARLELKLPGKSWEEVARSKVHYPGWDVHFRVEGWDDSQDVPYRVRHGEKAQFEGLIRKDPKNKEEIVVANLSCNSSRTTGPRHEIVDNLRKLDPDLLFFGGDQTYRHTEHTAGWIEFGLQYRDIIRDRPTVSIPDDHDVGHPNVWGENGKRSTIPGDADGGYRYPVAYVNQVQRQQTWNLPDPVDPEPIGRNIGVYFTRLHIGGIDFAILEDRKFKTGPAGKIPKMGPRPDHINDPAYDPKTIDLPGLELLGPRQERFLENWSSDWSGAQMKAVLSQTAFCGAVHLHGNPNNRLLADLDCNGWPQTPSRRALSLIRKAQAVHLCGDQHLAVVVQHGIQEHGDGP
;
A
#
# COMPACT_ATOMS: atom_id res chain seq x y z
N MET A 1 62.54 13.68 -18.27
CA MET A 1 61.32 14.34 -17.77
C MET A 1 60.26 14.28 -18.88
N LYS A 2 59.05 13.81 -18.52
CA LYS A 2 57.81 13.65 -19.32
C LYS A 2 57.68 12.41 -20.21
N ILE A 3 56.89 11.48 -19.68
CA ILE A 3 56.46 10.18 -20.22
C ILE A 3 55.22 10.37 -21.12
N ASN A 4 55.15 9.49 -22.11
CA ASN A 4 54.28 9.45 -23.28
C ASN A 4 52.83 9.01 -22.97
N ARG A 5 51.86 9.63 -23.63
CA ARG A 5 50.42 9.30 -23.61
C ARG A 5 50.17 8.06 -24.47
N ARG A 6 50.04 6.86 -23.86
CA ARG A 6 49.18 5.72 -24.29
C ARG A 6 49.50 4.46 -23.48
N ARG A 7 48.87 4.33 -22.30
CA ARG A 7 48.43 3.08 -21.63
C ARG A 7 48.01 3.41 -20.19
N ALA A 8 46.73 3.67 -20.00
CA ALA A 8 46.06 3.62 -18.69
C ALA A 8 44.55 3.62 -18.94
N LEU A 9 44.02 2.49 -19.40
CA LEU A 9 42.59 2.22 -19.50
C LEU A 9 42.43 0.72 -19.30
N LYS A 10 42.38 0.33 -18.03
CA LYS A 10 41.74 -0.89 -17.49
C LYS A 10 41.85 -0.81 -15.97
N SER A 11 40.78 -1.27 -15.31
CA SER A 11 40.58 -1.43 -13.86
C SER A 11 40.61 -0.17 -12.99
N THR A 12 39.43 0.44 -12.77
CA THR A 12 38.86 0.77 -11.44
C THR A 12 37.66 1.71 -11.60
N ALA A 13 36.45 1.15 -11.59
CA ALA A 13 35.20 1.86 -11.29
C ALA A 13 34.12 0.82 -10.96
N ALA A 14 34.32 0.11 -9.85
CA ALA A 14 33.28 -0.61 -9.16
C ALA A 14 33.24 -0.06 -7.73
N GLY A 15 32.07 0.41 -7.29
CA GLY A 15 31.82 0.74 -5.90
C GLY A 15 31.91 2.22 -5.53
N VAL A 16 30.85 2.98 -5.82
CA VAL A 16 30.37 4.06 -4.95
C VAL A 16 28.85 4.06 -5.04
N GLY A 17 28.16 3.80 -3.92
CA GLY A 17 26.70 3.86 -3.86
C GLY A 17 26.02 2.90 -2.88
N ALA A 18 26.72 2.31 -1.92
CA ALA A 18 26.07 1.77 -0.73
C ALA A 18 26.18 2.83 0.36
N LEU A 19 25.11 3.59 0.59
CA LEU A 19 24.98 4.32 1.86
C LEU A 19 24.95 3.25 2.95
N SER A 20 26.03 3.18 3.71
CA SER A 20 26.15 2.39 4.92
C SER A 20 25.07 2.79 5.90
N MET A 21 24.02 1.98 6.03
CA MET A 21 23.26 1.93 7.27
C MET A 21 24.23 1.45 8.35
N LEU A 22 24.54 2.34 9.29
CA LEU A 22 25.22 1.98 10.52
C LEU A 22 24.39 0.88 11.21
N PRO A 23 24.97 -0.28 11.56
CA PRO A 23 24.28 -1.23 12.40
C PRO A 23 24.15 -0.62 13.79
N SER A 24 22.94 -0.24 14.19
CA SER A 24 22.63 -0.05 15.60
C SER A 24 22.60 -1.43 16.25
N ASP A 25 23.78 -1.95 16.58
CA ASP A 25 23.93 -3.15 17.39
C ASP A 25 23.60 -2.81 18.84
N GLY A 26 22.34 -3.07 19.16
CA GLY A 26 21.74 -3.09 20.47
C GLY A 26 20.28 -3.44 20.25
N LEU A 27 19.82 -4.55 20.82
CA LEU A 27 18.38 -4.84 20.95
C LEU A 27 17.79 -3.70 21.77
N ALA A 28 17.40 -2.61 21.11
CA ALA A 28 16.56 -1.59 21.71
C ALA A 28 15.32 -2.35 22.15
N ALA A 29 15.14 -2.48 23.48
CA ALA A 29 13.96 -3.08 24.04
C ALA A 29 12.74 -2.47 23.36
N GLU A 30 11.81 -3.31 22.93
CA GLU A 30 10.59 -2.88 22.24
C GLU A 30 9.89 -1.82 23.09
N ALA A 31 9.95 -0.58 22.63
CA ALA A 31 9.49 0.55 23.40
C ALA A 31 7.99 0.39 23.66
N ALA A 32 7.55 0.43 24.92
CA ALA A 32 6.13 0.25 25.26
C ALA A 32 5.22 1.33 24.64
N ARG A 33 5.78 2.49 24.26
CA ARG A 33 5.11 3.61 23.59
C ARG A 33 5.94 4.06 22.37
N PRO A 34 5.96 3.28 21.28
CA PRO A 34 6.87 3.54 20.16
C PRO A 34 6.52 4.80 19.36
N PHE A 35 5.35 5.39 19.61
CA PHE A 35 4.85 6.61 18.95
C PHE A 35 4.86 7.85 19.84
N GLY A 36 5.55 7.78 20.98
CA GLY A 36 5.68 8.89 21.92
C GLY A 36 4.49 9.04 22.87
N GLU A 37 4.67 9.93 23.84
CA GLU A 37 3.75 10.13 24.97
C GLU A 37 2.41 10.78 24.56
N ASP A 38 2.39 11.52 23.45
CA ASP A 38 1.17 12.17 22.94
C ASP A 38 0.21 11.18 22.29
N PHE A 39 0.68 9.97 21.94
CA PHE A 39 -0.10 8.93 21.27
C PHE A 39 -0.02 7.57 22.02
N PRO A 40 -0.35 7.54 23.32
CA PRO A 40 -0.11 6.35 24.17
C PRO A 40 -1.02 5.16 23.82
N ASN A 41 -2.08 5.40 23.05
CA ASN A 41 -3.06 4.39 22.64
C ASN A 41 -2.90 3.96 21.17
N LEU A 42 -1.89 4.47 20.46
CA LEU A 42 -1.63 4.06 19.08
C LEU A 42 -0.93 2.70 19.08
N GLU A 43 -1.47 1.74 18.34
CA GLU A 43 -1.03 0.33 18.32
C GLU A 43 -1.03 -0.34 19.70
N SER A 44 -1.98 0.05 20.55
CA SER A 44 -2.01 -0.43 21.91
C SER A 44 -2.19 -1.96 21.94
N LEU A 45 -2.91 -2.55 20.99
CA LEU A 45 -3.11 -4.01 20.93
C LEU A 45 -1.85 -4.78 20.52
N SER A 46 -0.83 -4.14 19.94
CA SER A 46 0.36 -4.82 19.41
C SER A 46 1.67 -4.36 20.09
N THR A 47 1.62 -3.44 21.06
CA THR A 47 2.80 -2.83 21.70
C THR A 47 2.77 -2.95 23.23
N GLY A 48 3.94 -2.82 23.86
CA GLY A 48 4.11 -3.02 25.30
C GLY A 48 3.74 -4.44 25.74
N PRO A 49 3.20 -4.65 26.95
CA PRO A 49 2.74 -5.95 27.42
C PRO A 49 1.39 -6.35 26.77
N TRP A 50 1.38 -6.42 25.43
CA TRP A 50 0.18 -6.68 24.64
C TRP A 50 -0.50 -8.00 25.00
N TRP A 51 0.26 -9.00 25.46
CA TRP A 51 -0.22 -10.33 25.87
C TRP A 51 -1.03 -10.31 27.16
N THR A 52 -0.98 -9.24 27.97
CA THR A 52 -1.79 -9.10 29.19
C THR A 52 -3.12 -8.38 28.93
N ARG A 53 -3.37 -7.93 27.70
CA ARG A 53 -4.57 -7.15 27.36
C ARG A 53 -5.77 -8.07 27.19
N PRO A 54 -6.89 -7.87 27.92
CA PRO A 54 -8.07 -8.74 27.79
C PRO A 54 -8.65 -8.81 26.38
N ALA A 55 -8.54 -7.72 25.60
CA ALA A 55 -8.96 -7.67 24.20
C ALA A 55 -8.16 -8.60 23.28
N ASN A 56 -6.93 -8.97 23.69
CA ASN A 56 -6.05 -9.90 22.97
C ASN A 56 -6.13 -11.33 23.51
N GLN A 57 -7.08 -11.64 24.40
CA GLN A 57 -7.22 -12.97 25.01
C GLN A 57 -8.64 -13.54 24.86
N THR A 58 -9.54 -12.80 24.20
CA THR A 58 -10.95 -13.16 24.08
C THR A 58 -11.32 -13.39 22.62
N THR A 59 -12.17 -14.39 22.36
CA THR A 59 -12.78 -14.60 21.05
C THR A 59 -13.73 -13.43 20.76
N PRO A 60 -13.71 -12.83 19.54
CA PRO A 60 -14.63 -11.76 19.17
C PRO A 60 -16.09 -12.10 19.50
N LEU A 61 -16.80 -11.17 20.16
CA LEU A 61 -18.19 -11.37 20.57
C LEU A 61 -19.09 -11.58 19.35
N LYS A 62 -20.01 -12.57 19.43
CA LYS A 62 -20.93 -12.94 18.35
C LYS A 62 -22.02 -11.90 17.99
N ASN A 63 -22.16 -10.78 18.70
CA ASN A 63 -23.37 -9.93 18.60
C ASN A 63 -23.12 -8.40 18.57
N GLY A 64 -22.75 -7.85 17.42
CA GLY A 64 -23.20 -6.52 16.96
C GLY A 64 -22.80 -5.24 17.74
N ARG A 65 -21.98 -5.30 18.79
CA ARG A 65 -21.23 -4.12 19.27
C ARG A 65 -19.90 -4.05 18.53
N ARG A 66 -19.33 -2.84 18.35
CA ARG A 66 -18.09 -2.54 17.58
C ARG A 66 -17.25 -3.79 17.38
N ALA A 67 -17.08 -4.19 16.12
CA ALA A 67 -16.28 -5.33 15.70
C ALA A 67 -15.00 -5.46 16.53
N ALA A 68 -14.97 -6.47 17.41
CA ALA A 68 -13.81 -6.73 18.24
C ALA A 68 -12.61 -7.03 17.32
N PRO A 69 -11.39 -6.62 17.72
CA PRO A 69 -10.17 -7.01 17.01
C PRO A 69 -10.02 -8.53 16.97
N PRO A 70 -9.24 -9.08 16.02
CA PRO A 70 -8.86 -10.49 16.07
C PRO A 70 -8.10 -10.77 17.37
N ASN A 71 -8.22 -12.01 17.86
CA ASN A 71 -7.39 -12.46 18.98
C ASN A 71 -5.91 -12.46 18.53
N LEU A 72 -5.09 -11.63 19.18
CA LEU A 72 -3.66 -11.51 18.88
C LEU A 72 -2.80 -12.49 19.68
N TYR A 73 -3.31 -13.05 20.78
CA TYR A 73 -2.63 -14.09 21.53
C TYR A 73 -3.01 -15.46 20.99
N VAL A 74 -2.26 -15.90 19.98
CA VAL A 74 -2.42 -17.20 19.31
C VAL A 74 -1.35 -18.20 19.74
N PRO A 75 -1.56 -19.52 19.54
CA PRO A 75 -0.50 -20.51 19.69
C PRO A 75 0.80 -20.08 18.98
N ARG A 76 1.95 -20.28 19.63
CA ARG A 76 3.24 -19.75 19.15
C ARG A 76 3.77 -20.47 17.92
N ASP A 77 3.22 -21.64 17.58
CA ASP A 77 3.41 -22.32 16.30
C ASP A 77 2.51 -21.78 15.18
N GLN A 78 1.77 -20.68 15.41
CA GLN A 78 0.89 -20.03 14.43
C GLN A 78 1.18 -18.53 14.26
N VAL A 79 2.37 -18.07 14.68
CA VAL A 79 2.70 -16.63 14.66
C VAL A 79 2.88 -16.04 13.27
N VAL A 80 3.10 -16.83 12.21
CA VAL A 80 3.19 -16.30 10.85
C VAL A 80 1.78 -16.22 10.25
N VAL A 81 1.27 -15.00 10.05
CA VAL A 81 -0.15 -14.77 9.69
C VAL A 81 -0.36 -15.01 8.20
N PHE A 82 0.41 -14.30 7.37
CA PHE A 82 0.38 -14.34 5.92
C PHE A 82 1.66 -13.73 5.33
N ALA A 83 1.82 -13.84 4.01
CA ALA A 83 2.84 -13.15 3.24
C ALA A 83 2.26 -12.57 1.94
N LEU A 84 2.82 -11.46 1.49
CA LEU A 84 2.59 -10.87 0.17
C LEU A 84 3.89 -10.90 -0.63
N TYR A 85 3.79 -11.11 -1.93
CA TYR A 85 4.95 -11.06 -2.81
C TYR A 85 4.65 -10.30 -4.10
N THR A 86 5.70 -9.72 -4.68
CA THR A 86 5.77 -9.44 -6.12
C THR A 86 7.14 -9.87 -6.62
N HIS A 87 7.25 -10.14 -7.91
CA HIS A 87 8.55 -10.29 -8.56
C HIS A 87 8.54 -9.58 -9.90
N GLN A 88 9.68 -9.02 -10.28
CA GLN A 88 10.00 -8.53 -11.62
C GLN A 88 11.49 -8.25 -11.70
N ALA A 89 12.02 -8.08 -12.91
CA ALA A 89 13.41 -7.67 -13.14
C ALA A 89 14.43 -8.52 -12.37
N LYS A 90 14.17 -9.84 -12.25
CA LYS A 90 14.98 -10.81 -11.49
C LYS A 90 15.07 -10.54 -9.99
N VAL A 91 14.08 -9.86 -9.42
CA VAL A 91 13.97 -9.63 -7.98
C VAL A 91 12.64 -10.15 -7.50
N LEU A 92 12.66 -11.02 -6.49
CA LEU A 92 11.49 -11.37 -5.68
C LEU A 92 11.55 -10.56 -4.38
N LYS A 93 10.48 -9.82 -4.09
CA LYS A 93 10.28 -9.18 -2.79
C LYS A 93 9.09 -9.83 -2.10
N LEU A 94 9.29 -10.27 -0.87
CA LEU A 94 8.27 -10.91 -0.05
C LEU A 94 8.24 -10.25 1.34
N THR A 95 7.07 -9.80 1.76
CA THR A 95 6.83 -9.34 3.13
C THR A 95 5.93 -10.34 3.84
N ALA A 96 6.20 -10.63 5.10
CA ALA A 96 5.34 -11.47 5.93
C ALA A 96 4.92 -10.72 7.19
N GLN A 97 3.65 -10.83 7.53
CA GLN A 97 3.10 -10.29 8.77
C GLN A 97 3.10 -11.39 9.82
N LEU A 98 3.64 -11.10 11.01
CA LEU A 98 3.55 -11.97 12.17
C LEU A 98 2.50 -11.44 13.15
N TYR A 99 1.99 -12.31 14.02
CA TYR A 99 1.39 -11.88 15.25
C TYR A 99 2.44 -11.21 16.15
N PRO A 100 2.03 -10.32 17.06
CA PRO A 100 2.92 -9.85 18.11
C PRO A 100 3.65 -11.00 18.80
N LEU A 101 4.95 -10.79 19.05
CA LEU A 101 5.82 -11.79 19.65
C LEU A 101 6.00 -11.51 21.14
N LEU A 102 6.10 -12.57 21.94
CA LEU A 102 6.47 -12.52 23.36
C LEU A 102 7.95 -12.15 23.50
N PRO A 103 8.40 -11.59 24.64
CA PRO A 103 9.77 -11.12 24.83
C PRO A 103 10.87 -12.15 24.52
N GLU A 104 10.62 -13.42 24.81
CA GLU A 104 11.57 -14.53 24.64
C GLU A 104 11.62 -15.12 23.22
N GLU A 105 10.67 -14.76 22.36
CA GLU A 105 10.61 -15.28 21.00
C GLU A 105 11.69 -14.68 20.09
N ALA A 106 12.17 -15.45 19.11
CA ALA A 106 13.19 -14.97 18.17
C ALA A 106 12.71 -13.71 17.42
N ARG A 107 13.59 -12.72 17.25
CA ARG A 107 13.31 -11.50 16.46
C ARG A 107 13.78 -11.62 15.02
N GLU A 108 13.63 -12.81 14.47
CA GLU A 108 13.98 -13.15 13.11
C GLU A 108 13.03 -14.17 12.52
N ALA A 109 12.88 -14.13 11.20
CA ALA A 109 12.19 -15.15 10.43
C ALA A 109 13.05 -15.52 9.21
N ARG A 110 12.75 -16.68 8.62
CA ARG A 110 13.44 -17.18 7.42
C ARG A 110 12.46 -17.47 6.30
N LEU A 111 12.91 -17.23 5.08
CA LEU A 111 12.24 -17.64 3.86
C LEU A 111 12.93 -18.91 3.35
N GLU A 112 12.13 -19.96 3.18
CA GLU A 112 12.57 -21.20 2.55
C GLU A 112 11.83 -21.40 1.23
N LEU A 113 12.54 -21.89 0.21
CA LEU A 113 12.00 -22.21 -1.10
C LEU A 113 12.17 -23.69 -1.41
N LYS A 114 11.25 -24.24 -2.20
CA LYS A 114 11.35 -25.59 -2.72
C LYS A 114 11.51 -25.55 -4.23
N LEU A 115 12.76 -25.41 -4.67
CA LEU A 115 13.07 -25.42 -6.11
C LEU A 115 12.76 -26.80 -6.73
N PRO A 116 12.45 -26.86 -8.03
CA PRO A 116 12.15 -28.11 -8.73
C PRO A 116 13.20 -29.20 -8.48
N GLY A 117 12.74 -30.38 -8.03
CA GLY A 117 13.61 -31.53 -7.73
C GLY A 117 14.47 -31.39 -6.46
N LYS A 118 14.33 -30.32 -5.67
CA LYS A 118 15.08 -30.10 -4.43
C LYS A 118 14.21 -30.22 -3.17
N SER A 119 14.87 -30.39 -2.02
CA SER A 119 14.27 -30.18 -0.70
C SER A 119 14.07 -28.70 -0.41
N TRP A 120 13.34 -28.38 0.67
CA TRP A 120 13.28 -27.02 1.20
C TRP A 120 14.68 -26.49 1.51
N GLU A 121 14.98 -25.28 1.07
CA GLU A 121 16.25 -24.60 1.27
C GLU A 121 15.99 -23.19 1.84
N GLU A 122 16.68 -22.82 2.92
CA GLU A 122 16.66 -21.46 3.43
C GLU A 122 17.44 -20.55 2.48
N VAL A 123 16.74 -19.60 1.86
CA VAL A 123 17.34 -18.66 0.90
C VAL A 123 17.55 -17.27 1.48
N ALA A 124 16.86 -16.94 2.58
CA ALA A 124 17.01 -15.67 3.27
C ALA A 124 16.58 -15.75 4.73
N ARG A 125 17.19 -14.91 5.56
CA ARG A 125 16.85 -14.67 6.96
C ARG A 125 16.83 -13.18 7.22
N SER A 126 15.84 -12.70 7.97
CA SER A 126 15.66 -11.26 8.20
C SER A 126 15.10 -10.99 9.58
N LYS A 127 15.40 -9.79 10.10
CA LYS A 127 14.93 -9.35 11.42
C LYS A 127 13.44 -8.97 11.36
N VAL A 128 12.72 -9.23 12.44
CA VAL A 128 11.34 -8.76 12.60
C VAL A 128 11.37 -7.28 12.96
N HIS A 129 10.62 -6.46 12.22
CA HIS A 129 10.51 -5.04 12.43
C HIS A 129 9.48 -4.73 13.53
N TYR A 130 9.89 -3.89 14.48
CA TYR A 130 9.03 -3.36 15.53
C TYR A 130 9.02 -1.82 15.47
N PRO A 131 7.88 -1.15 15.70
CA PRO A 131 6.51 -1.71 15.82
C PRO A 131 5.97 -2.21 14.47
N GLY A 132 4.99 -3.11 14.49
CA GLY A 132 4.33 -3.67 13.29
C GLY A 132 4.44 -5.19 13.15
N TRP A 133 5.52 -5.81 13.65
CA TRP A 133 5.73 -7.27 13.62
C TRP A 133 5.77 -7.88 12.22
N ASP A 134 6.31 -7.14 11.26
CA ASP A 134 6.50 -7.57 9.88
C ASP A 134 7.97 -7.92 9.60
N VAL A 135 8.21 -8.76 8.60
CA VAL A 135 9.54 -9.18 8.17
C VAL A 135 9.63 -9.18 6.65
N HIS A 136 10.81 -8.89 6.13
CA HIS A 136 10.99 -8.58 4.73
C HIS A 136 12.15 -9.37 4.13
N PHE A 137 11.93 -9.94 2.94
CA PHE A 137 12.89 -10.75 2.21
C PHE A 137 13.03 -10.26 0.77
N ARG A 138 14.27 -10.09 0.33
CA ARG A 138 14.64 -9.75 -1.04
C ARG A 138 15.53 -10.85 -1.59
N VAL A 139 15.13 -11.45 -2.70
CA VAL A 139 15.90 -12.48 -3.40
C VAL A 139 16.27 -11.95 -4.78
N GLU A 140 17.57 -11.72 -4.99
CA GLU A 140 18.16 -11.29 -6.26
C GLU A 140 18.36 -12.49 -7.19
N GLY A 141 18.40 -12.23 -8.51
CA GLY A 141 18.58 -13.27 -9.50
C GLY A 141 17.39 -14.25 -9.60
N TRP A 142 16.19 -13.78 -9.24
CA TRP A 142 14.96 -14.57 -9.29
C TRP A 142 14.67 -15.10 -10.71
N ASP A 143 14.37 -16.40 -10.80
CA ASP A 143 13.88 -17.06 -12.02
C ASP A 143 12.35 -17.09 -11.98
N ASP A 144 11.72 -16.23 -12.77
CA ASP A 144 10.27 -16.12 -12.89
C ASP A 144 9.63 -17.12 -13.86
N SER A 145 10.40 -18.07 -14.40
CA SER A 145 9.89 -19.00 -15.42
C SER A 145 9.10 -20.18 -14.87
N GLN A 146 9.15 -20.41 -13.55
CA GLN A 146 8.60 -21.60 -12.89
C GLN A 146 7.86 -21.24 -11.60
N ASP A 147 6.83 -22.02 -11.29
CA ASP A 147 6.12 -21.91 -10.01
C ASP A 147 7.01 -22.50 -8.91
N VAL A 148 7.22 -21.76 -7.82
CA VAL A 148 8.11 -22.15 -6.72
C VAL A 148 7.35 -22.11 -5.40
N PRO A 149 7.11 -23.26 -4.75
CA PRO A 149 6.57 -23.29 -3.40
C PRO A 149 7.52 -22.57 -2.44
N TYR A 150 6.94 -21.73 -1.57
CA TYR A 150 7.69 -21.03 -0.53
C TYR A 150 7.08 -21.30 0.84
N ARG A 151 7.87 -21.09 1.88
CA ARG A 151 7.36 -20.95 3.24
C ARG A 151 8.16 -19.93 4.02
N VAL A 152 7.45 -19.11 4.79
CA VAL A 152 8.05 -18.25 5.81
C VAL A 152 7.97 -18.97 7.14
N ARG A 153 9.08 -19.02 7.88
CA ARG A 153 9.15 -19.69 9.17
C ARG A 153 9.64 -18.77 10.27
N HIS A 154 9.04 -18.92 11.44
CA HIS A 154 9.48 -18.31 12.68
C HIS A 154 9.66 -19.39 13.75
N GLY A 155 10.77 -19.32 14.49
CA GLY A 155 11.18 -20.38 15.41
C GLY A 155 11.27 -21.75 14.71
N GLU A 156 10.98 -22.83 15.43
CA GLU A 156 11.02 -24.19 14.88
C GLU A 156 9.71 -24.59 14.19
N LYS A 157 8.56 -24.14 14.68
CA LYS A 157 7.26 -24.71 14.31
C LYS A 157 6.39 -23.79 13.47
N ALA A 158 6.43 -22.47 13.68
CA ALA A 158 5.52 -21.57 13.00
C ALA A 158 5.89 -21.42 11.54
N GLN A 159 4.90 -21.59 10.65
CA GLN A 159 5.10 -21.45 9.23
C GLN A 159 3.85 -20.98 8.48
N PHE A 160 4.07 -20.23 7.40
CA PHE A 160 3.06 -19.92 6.40
C PHE A 160 3.59 -20.36 5.03
N GLU A 161 2.84 -21.23 4.35
CA GLU A 161 3.20 -21.79 3.05
C GLU A 161 2.36 -21.18 1.92
N GLY A 162 2.97 -21.06 0.75
CA GLY A 162 2.33 -20.54 -0.45
C GLY A 162 3.10 -20.91 -1.72
N LEU A 163 2.77 -20.23 -2.81
CA LEU A 163 3.37 -20.45 -4.13
C LEU A 163 3.77 -19.11 -4.75
N ILE A 164 5.04 -18.95 -5.11
CA ILE A 164 5.43 -17.86 -6.01
C ILE A 164 5.11 -18.33 -7.42
N ARG A 165 4.11 -17.72 -8.06
CA ARG A 165 3.73 -18.05 -9.43
C ARG A 165 4.77 -17.55 -10.41
N LYS A 166 5.00 -18.32 -11.47
CA LYS A 166 5.74 -17.86 -12.65
C LYS A 166 5.06 -16.64 -13.29
N ASP A 167 5.84 -15.84 -14.00
CA ASP A 167 5.30 -14.74 -14.78
C ASP A 167 4.35 -15.27 -15.89
N PRO A 168 3.07 -14.84 -15.94
CA PRO A 168 2.09 -15.32 -16.92
C PRO A 168 2.29 -14.76 -18.34
N LYS A 169 3.52 -14.45 -18.76
CA LYS A 169 3.86 -13.86 -20.09
C LYS A 169 3.40 -14.64 -21.33
N ASN A 170 3.01 -15.90 -21.14
CA ASN A 170 2.50 -16.77 -22.21
C ASN A 170 0.96 -16.85 -22.22
N LYS A 171 0.26 -16.10 -21.37
CA LYS A 171 -1.21 -16.03 -21.41
C LYS A 171 -1.63 -14.93 -22.37
N GLU A 172 -2.70 -15.20 -23.13
CA GLU A 172 -3.38 -14.19 -23.96
C GLU A 172 -4.20 -13.21 -23.12
N GLU A 173 -4.66 -13.64 -21.93
CA GLU A 173 -5.47 -12.84 -21.01
C GLU A 173 -4.82 -12.83 -19.62
N ILE A 174 -4.69 -11.63 -19.07
CA ILE A 174 -4.26 -11.39 -17.69
C ILE A 174 -5.46 -10.91 -16.88
N VAL A 175 -5.78 -11.64 -15.82
CA VAL A 175 -6.93 -11.37 -14.97
C VAL A 175 -6.48 -10.62 -13.71
N VAL A 176 -7.01 -9.42 -13.49
CA VAL A 176 -6.73 -8.62 -12.29
C VAL A 176 -7.97 -8.58 -11.40
N ALA A 177 -7.82 -8.94 -10.13
CA ALA A 177 -8.86 -8.71 -9.14
C ALA A 177 -8.64 -7.37 -8.45
N ASN A 178 -9.56 -6.42 -8.65
CA ASN A 178 -9.54 -5.10 -8.01
C ASN A 178 -10.44 -5.11 -6.76
N LEU A 179 -9.86 -4.89 -5.58
CA LEU A 179 -10.54 -4.89 -4.29
C LEU A 179 -10.16 -3.64 -3.48
N SER A 180 -11.04 -3.17 -2.62
CA SER A 180 -10.76 -2.10 -1.65
C SER A 180 -11.79 -2.11 -0.52
N CYS A 181 -11.63 -1.22 0.46
CA CYS A 181 -12.69 -0.87 1.41
C CYS A 181 -13.18 -2.05 2.26
N ASN A 182 -12.23 -2.70 2.92
CA ASN A 182 -12.46 -3.86 3.76
C ASN A 182 -13.04 -3.48 5.13
N SER A 183 -14.33 -3.09 5.14
CA SER A 183 -14.99 -2.56 6.34
C SER A 183 -14.82 -3.44 7.58
N SER A 184 -14.44 -2.79 8.68
CA SER A 184 -14.41 -3.43 10.01
C SER A 184 -15.81 -3.72 10.55
N ARG A 185 -16.90 -3.23 9.93
CA ARG A 185 -18.27 -3.54 10.39
C ARG A 185 -18.64 -5.01 10.21
N THR A 186 -18.02 -5.68 9.24
CA THR A 186 -18.24 -7.10 8.98
C THR A 186 -17.01 -7.87 9.43
N THR A 187 -17.08 -8.52 10.58
CA THR A 187 -15.99 -9.36 11.09
C THR A 187 -16.00 -10.74 10.45
N GLY A 188 -14.90 -11.48 10.64
CA GLY A 188 -14.80 -12.86 10.21
C GLY A 188 -14.38 -13.02 8.74
N PRO A 189 -14.35 -14.26 8.26
CA PRO A 189 -13.78 -14.59 6.96
C PRO A 189 -14.62 -14.07 5.79
N ARG A 190 -13.97 -13.80 4.66
CA ARG A 190 -14.59 -13.29 3.43
C ARG A 190 -14.89 -14.42 2.44
N HIS A 191 -15.54 -15.49 2.91
CA HIS A 191 -15.69 -16.75 2.14
C HIS A 191 -16.23 -16.52 0.73
N GLU A 192 -17.32 -15.75 0.56
CA GLU A 192 -17.90 -15.52 -0.76
C GLU A 192 -16.94 -14.81 -1.73
N ILE A 193 -16.26 -13.76 -1.27
CA ILE A 193 -15.26 -13.03 -2.07
C ILE A 193 -14.11 -13.98 -2.42
N VAL A 194 -13.55 -14.67 -1.42
CA VAL A 194 -12.41 -15.58 -1.61
C VAL A 194 -12.76 -16.74 -2.54
N ASP A 195 -13.93 -17.34 -2.41
CA ASP A 195 -14.39 -18.45 -3.26
C ASP A 195 -14.61 -18.00 -4.71
N ASN A 196 -15.12 -16.78 -4.92
CA ASN A 196 -15.23 -16.21 -6.26
C ASN A 196 -13.86 -15.90 -6.86
N LEU A 197 -12.92 -15.35 -6.09
CA LEU A 197 -11.54 -15.14 -6.54
C LEU A 197 -10.85 -16.46 -6.91
N ARG A 198 -11.06 -17.53 -6.13
CA ARG A 198 -10.53 -18.87 -6.46
C ARG A 198 -11.06 -19.39 -7.80
N LYS A 199 -12.33 -19.14 -8.11
CA LYS A 199 -12.95 -19.54 -9.39
C LYS A 199 -12.43 -18.72 -10.56
N LEU A 200 -12.22 -17.43 -10.36
CA LEU A 200 -11.70 -16.51 -11.39
C LEU A 200 -10.20 -16.70 -11.65
N ASP A 201 -9.47 -17.24 -10.66
CA ASP A 201 -8.01 -17.47 -10.70
C ASP A 201 -7.21 -16.25 -11.22
N PRO A 202 -7.30 -15.08 -10.55
CA PRO A 202 -6.61 -13.88 -10.99
C PRO A 202 -5.09 -14.08 -11.02
N ASP A 203 -4.44 -13.43 -11.98
CA ASP A 203 -2.99 -13.37 -12.11
C ASP A 203 -2.38 -12.30 -11.21
N LEU A 204 -3.16 -11.28 -10.84
CA LEU A 204 -2.77 -10.20 -9.94
C LEU A 204 -3.93 -9.84 -9.00
N LEU A 205 -3.62 -9.72 -7.71
CA LEU A 205 -4.52 -9.10 -6.73
C LEU A 205 -4.12 -7.64 -6.52
N PHE A 206 -5.07 -6.73 -6.63
CA PHE A 206 -4.88 -5.33 -6.30
C PHE A 206 -5.84 -4.93 -5.18
N PHE A 207 -5.28 -4.52 -4.03
CA PHE A 207 -5.98 -3.92 -2.91
C PHE A 207 -5.69 -2.42 -2.91
N GLY A 208 -6.65 -1.64 -3.41
CA GLY A 208 -6.50 -0.21 -3.68
C GLY A 208 -6.65 0.71 -2.47
N GLY A 209 -6.67 0.21 -1.24
CA GLY A 209 -6.85 1.03 -0.05
C GLY A 209 -7.90 0.50 0.90
N ASP A 210 -7.91 1.07 2.10
CA ASP A 210 -8.85 0.77 3.16
C ASP A 210 -8.86 -0.72 3.53
N GLN A 211 -7.68 -1.32 3.59
CA GLN A 211 -7.54 -2.72 4.02
C GLN A 211 -7.96 -2.87 5.48
N THR A 212 -7.88 -1.78 6.28
CA THR A 212 -8.49 -1.71 7.60
C THR A 212 -9.07 -0.35 7.97
N TYR A 213 -10.18 -0.38 8.73
CA TYR A 213 -10.82 0.79 9.35
C TYR A 213 -10.48 0.90 10.85
N ARG A 214 -9.42 0.24 11.31
CA ARG A 214 -8.94 0.32 12.70
C ARG A 214 -7.95 1.47 12.84
N HIS A 215 -8.47 2.69 12.88
CA HIS A 215 -7.71 3.96 12.79
C HIS A 215 -6.62 4.20 13.85
N THR A 216 -6.52 3.36 14.87
CA THR A 216 -5.49 3.46 15.93
C THR A 216 -4.80 2.12 16.21
N GLU A 217 -5.19 1.07 15.49
CA GLU A 217 -4.75 -0.32 15.73
C GLU A 217 -4.52 -0.98 14.36
N HIS A 218 -3.67 -0.36 13.54
CA HIS A 218 -3.41 -0.80 12.17
C HIS A 218 -2.82 -2.20 12.15
N THR A 219 -1.86 -2.57 13.01
CA THR A 219 -1.32 -3.94 13.01
C THR A 219 -2.40 -4.98 13.26
N ALA A 220 -3.30 -4.73 14.23
CA ALA A 220 -4.43 -5.63 14.50
C ALA A 220 -5.39 -5.70 13.30
N GLY A 221 -5.63 -4.56 12.64
CA GLY A 221 -6.43 -4.47 11.43
C GLY A 221 -5.82 -5.17 10.22
N TRP A 222 -4.50 -5.08 10.06
CA TRP A 222 -3.73 -5.72 9.01
C TRP A 222 -3.65 -7.23 9.20
N ILE A 223 -3.56 -7.70 10.45
CA ILE A 223 -3.72 -9.11 10.79
C ILE A 223 -5.14 -9.59 10.46
N GLU A 224 -6.18 -8.81 10.75
CA GLU A 224 -7.56 -9.13 10.39
C GLU A 224 -7.74 -9.27 8.87
N PHE A 225 -7.22 -8.31 8.10
CA PHE A 225 -7.15 -8.39 6.64
C PHE A 225 -6.43 -9.67 6.17
N GLY A 226 -5.26 -9.95 6.76
CA GLY A 226 -4.51 -11.17 6.50
C GLY A 226 -5.35 -12.42 6.73
N LEU A 227 -6.01 -12.54 7.87
CA LEU A 227 -6.88 -13.70 8.17
C LEU A 227 -8.04 -13.85 7.18
N GLN A 228 -8.53 -12.74 6.63
CA GLN A 228 -9.63 -12.73 5.67
C GLN A 228 -9.21 -13.17 4.25
N TYR A 229 -7.99 -12.83 3.84
CA TYR A 229 -7.53 -13.02 2.45
C TYR A 229 -6.29 -13.94 2.31
N ARG A 230 -5.70 -14.45 3.40
CA ARG A 230 -4.47 -15.28 3.38
C ARG A 230 -4.54 -16.49 2.46
N ASP A 231 -5.74 -17.01 2.24
CA ASP A 231 -5.93 -18.18 1.40
C ASP A 231 -5.84 -17.87 -0.10
N ILE A 232 -6.04 -16.61 -0.51
CA ILE A 232 -5.91 -16.17 -1.92
C ILE A 232 -4.59 -15.43 -2.17
N ILE A 233 -4.08 -14.66 -1.20
CA ILE A 233 -2.80 -13.93 -1.36
C ILE A 233 -1.57 -14.85 -1.28
N ARG A 234 -1.70 -16.05 -0.70
CA ARG A 234 -0.56 -16.98 -0.55
C ARG A 234 0.08 -17.39 -1.87
N ASP A 235 -0.67 -17.35 -2.96
CA ASP A 235 -0.21 -17.85 -4.25
C ASP A 235 -0.41 -16.88 -5.41
N ARG A 236 -0.97 -15.68 -5.23
CA ARG A 236 -1.03 -14.64 -6.28
C ARG A 236 -0.12 -13.45 -5.92
N PRO A 237 0.61 -12.87 -6.87
CA PRO A 237 1.29 -11.60 -6.62
C PRO A 237 0.24 -10.56 -6.21
N THR A 238 0.57 -9.75 -5.20
CA THR A 238 -0.39 -8.85 -4.57
C THR A 238 0.18 -7.44 -4.46
N VAL A 239 -0.52 -6.48 -5.03
CA VAL A 239 -0.30 -5.05 -4.80
C VAL A 239 -1.27 -4.60 -3.72
N SER A 240 -0.75 -4.05 -2.62
CA SER A 240 -1.54 -3.34 -1.61
C SER A 240 -0.97 -1.95 -1.45
N ILE A 241 -1.84 -0.94 -1.42
CA ILE A 241 -1.47 0.44 -1.15
C ILE A 241 -2.39 1.00 -0.06
N PRO A 242 -1.88 1.78 0.91
CA PRO A 242 -2.71 2.39 1.94
C PRO A 242 -3.54 3.54 1.37
N ASP A 243 -4.76 3.68 1.91
CA ASP A 243 -5.60 4.87 1.78
C ASP A 243 -5.81 5.54 3.16
N ASP A 244 -6.74 6.49 3.25
CA ASP A 244 -7.00 7.32 4.41
C ASP A 244 -7.27 6.54 5.70
N HIS A 245 -8.12 5.51 5.66
CA HIS A 245 -8.49 4.78 6.86
C HIS A 245 -7.36 3.89 7.39
N ASP A 246 -6.44 3.45 6.54
CA ASP A 246 -5.27 2.67 6.96
C ASP A 246 -4.30 3.49 7.81
N VAL A 247 -4.14 4.78 7.48
CA VAL A 247 -3.35 5.74 8.28
C VAL A 247 -4.18 6.43 9.37
N GLY A 248 -5.43 6.00 9.56
CA GLY A 248 -6.32 6.45 10.63
C GLY A 248 -6.92 7.84 10.43
N HIS A 249 -7.05 8.26 9.17
CA HIS A 249 -7.73 9.46 8.77
C HIS A 249 -9.18 9.16 8.33
N PRO A 250 -10.11 10.13 8.45
CA PRO A 250 -11.40 10.04 7.77
C PRO A 250 -11.28 10.35 6.28
N ASN A 251 -10.35 11.24 5.91
CA ASN A 251 -9.91 11.61 4.58
C ASN A 251 -8.46 12.08 4.71
N VAL A 252 -7.55 11.61 3.86
CA VAL A 252 -6.14 11.98 3.93
C VAL A 252 -5.74 12.85 2.74
N TRP A 253 -5.23 14.03 3.06
CA TRP A 253 -4.70 14.99 2.10
C TRP A 253 -3.22 15.11 2.39
N GLY A 254 -2.38 14.28 1.79
CA GLY A 254 -1.01 14.06 2.26
C GLY A 254 -0.16 15.34 2.31
N GLU A 255 -0.50 16.36 1.50
CA GLU A 255 0.08 17.71 1.48
C GLU A 255 1.61 17.69 1.67
N ASN A 256 2.24 16.82 0.87
CA ASN A 256 3.68 16.58 0.86
C ASN A 256 4.29 16.36 2.26
N GLY A 257 3.54 15.68 3.14
CA GLY A 257 4.02 15.21 4.43
C GLY A 257 3.89 16.26 5.52
N LYS A 258 2.98 17.23 5.38
CA LYS A 258 2.64 18.18 6.44
C LYS A 258 2.14 17.46 7.71
N ARG A 259 2.09 18.16 8.84
CA ARG A 259 1.31 17.75 10.02
C ARG A 259 -0.09 18.37 9.96
N SER A 260 -1.12 17.52 9.95
CA SER A 260 -2.51 17.94 10.16
C SER A 260 -2.71 18.34 11.62
N THR A 261 -3.46 19.41 11.87
CA THR A 261 -3.70 19.97 13.21
C THR A 261 -5.18 20.18 13.54
N ILE A 262 -6.09 20.09 12.56
CA ILE A 262 -7.52 20.31 12.80
C ILE A 262 -8.29 18.99 12.86
N PRO A 263 -9.46 18.96 13.55
CA PRO A 263 -10.38 17.85 13.44
C PRO A 263 -10.81 17.61 11.98
N GLY A 264 -10.74 16.36 11.54
CA GLY A 264 -11.12 15.97 10.17
C GLY A 264 -10.02 16.15 9.12
N ASP A 265 -8.85 16.66 9.53
CA ASP A 265 -7.59 16.61 8.76
C ASP A 265 -7.58 17.34 7.40
N ALA A 266 -8.61 18.14 7.14
CA ALA A 266 -8.78 18.90 5.91
C ALA A 266 -7.75 20.05 5.74
N ASP A 267 -6.95 20.38 6.75
CA ASP A 267 -5.81 21.32 6.63
C ASP A 267 -4.58 20.67 5.97
N GLY A 268 -4.65 19.37 5.69
CA GLY A 268 -3.62 18.60 5.01
C GLY A 268 -2.47 18.15 5.90
N GLY A 269 -1.89 17.03 5.52
CA GLY A 269 -0.86 16.30 6.22
C GLY A 269 -1.38 15.11 7.01
N TYR A 270 -0.46 14.51 7.77
CA TYR A 270 -0.73 13.36 8.64
C TYR A 270 -0.84 13.80 10.09
N ARG A 271 -1.92 13.36 10.76
CA ARG A 271 -2.18 13.66 12.18
C ARG A 271 -1.22 12.90 13.09
N TYR A 272 -1.02 11.62 12.79
CA TYR A 272 -0.21 10.73 13.62
C TYR A 272 1.31 10.94 13.39
N PRO A 273 2.16 10.44 14.31
CA PRO A 273 3.60 10.51 14.18
C PRO A 273 4.11 9.86 12.89
N VAL A 274 5.22 10.39 12.35
CA VAL A 274 5.86 9.87 11.13
C VAL A 274 6.21 8.38 11.25
N ALA A 275 6.66 7.95 12.43
CA ALA A 275 6.96 6.55 12.69
C ALA A 275 5.75 5.62 12.49
N TYR A 276 4.55 6.07 12.85
CA TYR A 276 3.31 5.31 12.62
C TYR A 276 2.95 5.27 11.14
N VAL A 277 2.98 6.42 10.46
CA VAL A 277 2.71 6.50 9.02
C VAL A 277 3.68 5.59 8.24
N ASN A 278 4.97 5.63 8.57
CA ASN A 278 5.97 4.77 7.93
C ASN A 278 5.79 3.28 8.28
N GLN A 279 5.30 2.94 9.48
CA GLN A 279 4.92 1.56 9.79
C GLN A 279 3.79 1.09 8.88
N VAL A 280 2.68 1.83 8.79
CA VAL A 280 1.51 1.48 7.97
C VAL A 280 1.94 1.22 6.52
N GLN A 281 2.70 2.16 5.95
CA GLN A 281 3.20 2.02 4.57
C GLN A 281 4.10 0.81 4.41
N ARG A 282 5.03 0.58 5.34
CA ARG A 282 5.95 -0.55 5.27
C ARG A 282 5.20 -1.88 5.28
N GLN A 283 4.23 -2.05 6.17
CA GLN A 283 3.44 -3.28 6.26
C GLN A 283 2.67 -3.60 4.97
N GLN A 284 2.18 -2.56 4.29
CA GLN A 284 1.35 -2.71 3.10
C GLN A 284 2.13 -2.77 1.79
N THR A 285 3.26 -2.06 1.68
CA THR A 285 3.88 -1.77 0.38
C THR A 285 5.29 -2.34 0.21
N TRP A 286 5.90 -2.92 1.24
CA TRP A 286 7.32 -3.32 1.14
C TRP A 286 7.57 -4.37 0.06
N ASN A 287 6.61 -5.28 -0.21
CA ASN A 287 6.73 -6.28 -1.26
C ASN A 287 6.61 -5.70 -2.69
N LEU A 288 6.24 -4.42 -2.85
CA LEU A 288 6.25 -3.76 -4.14
C LEU A 288 7.69 -3.58 -4.65
N PRO A 289 7.87 -3.41 -5.97
CA PRO A 289 9.14 -2.96 -6.53
C PRO A 289 9.66 -1.69 -5.85
N ASP A 290 10.97 -1.47 -5.90
CA ASP A 290 11.54 -0.28 -5.27
C ASP A 290 10.96 1.00 -5.91
N PRO A 291 10.78 2.08 -5.13
CA PRO A 291 10.21 3.31 -5.65
C PRO A 291 11.07 3.86 -6.80
N VAL A 292 10.41 4.39 -7.83
CA VAL A 292 11.12 4.99 -8.97
C VAL A 292 11.91 6.24 -8.58
N ASP A 293 11.47 6.91 -7.52
CA ASP A 293 12.12 8.05 -6.89
C ASP A 293 11.96 7.89 -5.37
N PRO A 294 12.96 7.36 -4.66
CA PRO A 294 12.84 6.97 -3.25
C PRO A 294 13.03 8.11 -2.24
N GLU A 295 13.24 9.35 -2.70
CA GLU A 295 13.46 10.50 -1.80
C GLU A 295 12.24 10.68 -0.87
N PRO A 296 12.40 10.73 0.46
CA PRO A 296 11.29 10.93 1.36
C PRO A 296 10.68 12.34 1.17
N ILE A 297 9.41 12.49 1.54
CA ILE A 297 8.74 13.81 1.55
C ILE A 297 8.89 14.50 2.92
N GLY A 298 8.13 15.57 3.13
CA GLY A 298 8.13 16.34 4.38
C GLY A 298 8.04 15.47 5.63
N ARG A 299 8.78 15.89 6.66
CA ARG A 299 8.94 15.16 7.95
C ARG A 299 9.56 13.76 7.81
N ASN A 300 10.23 13.45 6.70
CA ASN A 300 10.87 12.14 6.45
C ASN A 300 9.87 10.98 6.33
N ILE A 301 8.73 11.24 5.68
CA ILE A 301 7.75 10.20 5.35
C ILE A 301 8.20 9.53 4.04
N GLY A 302 8.26 8.20 4.03
CA GLY A 302 8.66 7.42 2.86
C GLY A 302 7.64 7.47 1.72
N VAL A 303 8.08 7.08 0.53
CA VAL A 303 7.31 6.96 -0.70
C VAL A 303 7.43 5.54 -1.27
N TYR A 304 6.41 5.09 -2.00
CA TYR A 304 6.29 3.77 -2.60
C TYR A 304 5.81 3.77 -4.07
N PHE A 305 5.48 4.93 -4.66
CA PHE A 305 5.05 4.94 -6.07
C PHE A 305 6.12 4.31 -6.99
N THR A 306 5.67 3.39 -7.82
CA THR A 306 6.55 2.52 -8.62
C THR A 306 5.80 1.93 -9.83
N ARG A 307 6.40 0.98 -10.53
CA ARG A 307 5.73 0.18 -11.57
C ARG A 307 6.01 -1.31 -11.42
N LEU A 308 5.09 -2.15 -11.87
CA LEU A 308 5.18 -3.61 -11.82
C LEU A 308 4.84 -4.21 -13.19
N HIS A 309 5.69 -5.10 -13.71
CA HIS A 309 5.42 -5.87 -14.92
C HIS A 309 4.91 -7.27 -14.58
N ILE A 310 3.75 -7.65 -15.11
CA ILE A 310 3.19 -9.00 -15.02
C ILE A 310 2.53 -9.33 -16.36
N GLY A 311 2.89 -10.46 -16.96
CA GLY A 311 2.20 -10.98 -18.14
C GLY A 311 2.24 -10.05 -19.36
N GLY A 312 3.27 -9.21 -19.48
CA GLY A 312 3.36 -8.17 -20.51
C GLY A 312 2.51 -6.92 -20.24
N ILE A 313 1.84 -6.82 -19.09
CA ILE A 313 1.18 -5.59 -18.65
C ILE A 313 2.11 -4.84 -17.69
N ASP A 314 2.24 -3.54 -17.93
CA ASP A 314 3.00 -2.63 -17.08
C ASP A 314 2.07 -1.75 -16.25
N PHE A 315 2.04 -2.01 -14.94
CA PHE A 315 1.17 -1.34 -13.98
C PHE A 315 1.91 -0.18 -13.32
N ALA A 316 1.49 1.06 -13.53
CA ALA A 316 1.90 2.19 -12.70
C ALA A 316 1.15 2.15 -11.36
N ILE A 317 1.88 2.18 -10.25
CA ILE A 317 1.34 2.19 -8.89
C ILE A 317 1.56 3.57 -8.31
N LEU A 318 0.46 4.27 -8.00
CA LEU A 318 0.47 5.66 -7.56
C LEU A 318 0.24 5.82 -6.05
N GLU A 319 0.59 7.00 -5.59
CA GLU A 319 0.35 7.55 -4.26
C GLU A 319 -0.54 8.79 -4.39
N ASP A 320 -1.76 8.63 -4.87
CA ASP A 320 -2.61 9.76 -5.26
C ASP A 320 -3.03 10.65 -4.07
N ARG A 321 -3.04 10.09 -2.86
CA ARG A 321 -3.26 10.81 -1.61
C ARG A 321 -2.05 11.59 -1.12
N LYS A 322 -0.82 11.15 -1.43
CA LYS A 322 0.44 11.55 -0.75
C LYS A 322 0.79 13.03 -0.91
N PHE A 323 0.50 13.59 -2.07
CA PHE A 323 0.83 14.97 -2.42
C PHE A 323 -0.40 15.87 -2.49
N LYS A 324 -1.59 15.28 -2.37
CA LYS A 324 -2.86 15.96 -2.58
C LYS A 324 -3.08 17.07 -1.57
N THR A 325 -3.58 18.21 -2.07
CA THR A 325 -3.84 19.39 -1.25
C THR A 325 -5.04 19.26 -0.35
N GLY A 326 -4.90 19.69 0.91
CA GLY A 326 -6.02 19.81 1.84
C GLY A 326 -6.87 21.06 1.55
N PRO A 327 -8.22 20.96 1.51
CA PRO A 327 -9.07 22.08 1.10
C PRO A 327 -9.18 23.19 2.16
N ALA A 328 -9.00 22.90 3.45
CA ALA A 328 -9.22 23.87 4.52
C ALA A 328 -8.20 25.03 4.46
N GLY A 329 -8.72 26.25 4.34
CA GLY A 329 -7.90 27.47 4.22
C GLY A 329 -7.26 27.68 2.84
N LYS A 330 -7.52 26.78 1.88
CA LYS A 330 -7.06 26.90 0.48
C LYS A 330 -8.17 27.30 -0.48
N ILE A 331 -9.39 26.87 -0.21
CA ILE A 331 -10.59 27.21 -0.99
C ILE A 331 -11.70 27.78 -0.09
N PRO A 332 -12.71 28.49 -0.65
CA PRO A 332 -13.85 28.95 0.12
C PRO A 332 -14.64 27.79 0.74
N LYS A 333 -15.15 27.97 1.96
CA LYS A 333 -16.03 26.99 2.60
C LYS A 333 -17.43 27.07 1.96
N MET A 334 -17.87 25.99 1.31
CA MET A 334 -19.14 25.91 0.57
C MET A 334 -20.07 24.79 1.07
N GLY A 335 -19.90 24.40 2.32
CA GLY A 335 -20.68 23.33 2.96
C GLY A 335 -20.31 23.16 4.44
N PRO A 336 -20.88 22.16 5.13
CA PRO A 336 -20.61 21.92 6.54
C PRO A 336 -19.14 21.56 6.80
N ARG A 337 -18.53 20.83 5.87
CA ARG A 337 -17.11 20.46 5.87
C ARG A 337 -16.34 21.21 4.76
N PRO A 338 -15.02 21.45 4.91
CA PRO A 338 -14.21 22.12 3.88
C PRO A 338 -14.16 21.41 2.53
N ASP A 339 -14.37 20.10 2.52
CA ASP A 339 -14.33 19.22 1.36
C ASP A 339 -15.72 18.86 0.81
N HIS A 340 -16.79 19.40 1.39
CA HIS A 340 -18.17 19.16 0.96
C HIS A 340 -18.74 20.40 0.27
N ILE A 341 -19.30 20.23 -0.92
CA ILE A 341 -20.03 21.26 -1.65
C ILE A 341 -21.47 20.82 -1.86
N ASN A 342 -22.41 21.64 -1.39
CA ASN A 342 -23.85 21.36 -1.42
C ASN A 342 -24.69 22.42 -2.14
N ASP A 343 -24.11 23.56 -2.50
CA ASP A 343 -24.80 24.61 -3.27
C ASP A 343 -24.74 24.28 -4.77
N PRO A 344 -25.87 24.01 -5.46
CA PRO A 344 -25.88 23.74 -6.89
C PRO A 344 -25.49 24.93 -7.77
N ALA A 345 -25.46 26.15 -7.22
CA ALA A 345 -25.06 27.35 -7.96
C ALA A 345 -23.55 27.63 -7.89
N TYR A 346 -22.74 26.78 -7.23
CA TYR A 346 -21.31 27.04 -7.10
C TYR A 346 -20.59 27.04 -8.47
N ASP A 347 -19.61 27.93 -8.63
CA ASP A 347 -18.71 27.94 -9.79
C ASP A 347 -17.50 27.04 -9.49
N PRO A 348 -17.27 25.94 -10.24
CA PRO A 348 -16.10 25.07 -10.05
C PRO A 348 -14.75 25.79 -10.11
N LYS A 349 -14.65 26.94 -10.79
CA LYS A 349 -13.41 27.74 -10.84
C LYS A 349 -13.01 28.31 -9.48
N THR A 350 -13.94 28.43 -8.54
CA THR A 350 -13.68 28.96 -7.19
C THR A 350 -12.92 27.98 -6.31
N ILE A 351 -12.87 26.70 -6.70
CA ILE A 351 -12.17 25.64 -5.98
C ILE A 351 -11.02 25.04 -6.79
N ASP A 352 -10.87 25.39 -8.07
CA ASP A 352 -9.70 25.04 -8.90
C ASP A 352 -8.74 26.23 -9.00
N LEU A 353 -7.94 26.42 -7.94
CA LEU A 353 -7.06 27.57 -7.78
C LEU A 353 -5.60 27.22 -8.15
N PRO A 354 -4.79 28.20 -8.58
CA PRO A 354 -3.36 27.98 -8.81
C PRO A 354 -2.63 27.50 -7.55
N GLY A 355 -1.70 26.55 -7.73
CA GLY A 355 -0.85 26.03 -6.65
C GLY A 355 -1.46 24.90 -5.83
N LEU A 356 -2.66 24.42 -6.16
CA LEU A 356 -3.20 23.17 -5.61
C LEU A 356 -2.56 21.97 -6.32
N GLU A 357 -2.28 20.92 -5.56
CA GLU A 357 -1.59 19.71 -6.01
C GLU A 357 -2.47 18.46 -5.85
N LEU A 358 -2.22 17.47 -6.72
CA LEU A 358 -2.82 16.13 -6.65
C LEU A 358 -1.72 15.07 -6.53
N LEU A 359 -1.13 14.68 -7.65
CA LEU A 359 -0.03 13.69 -7.67
C LEU A 359 1.33 14.31 -7.31
N GLY A 360 1.46 15.63 -7.48
CA GLY A 360 2.72 16.35 -7.33
C GLY A 360 3.70 16.11 -8.48
N PRO A 361 4.71 16.97 -8.64
CA PRO A 361 5.61 16.98 -9.80
C PRO A 361 6.48 15.72 -9.94
N ARG A 362 6.70 14.97 -8.85
CA ARG A 362 7.51 13.75 -8.86
C ARG A 362 6.74 12.59 -9.53
N GLN A 363 5.48 12.38 -9.16
CA GLN A 363 4.64 11.37 -9.77
C GLN A 363 4.19 11.75 -11.19
N GLU A 364 3.92 13.04 -11.46
CA GLU A 364 3.63 13.49 -12.83
C GLU A 364 4.81 13.20 -13.77
N ARG A 365 6.06 13.42 -13.32
CA ARG A 365 7.27 13.08 -14.09
C ARG A 365 7.42 11.57 -14.28
N PHE A 366 7.13 10.78 -13.24
CA PHE A 366 7.08 9.33 -13.36
C PHE A 366 6.08 8.89 -14.42
N LEU A 367 4.84 9.38 -14.38
CA LEU A 367 3.79 9.05 -15.35
C LEU A 367 4.14 9.49 -16.78
N GLU A 368 4.74 10.68 -16.96
CA GLU A 368 5.24 11.15 -18.26
C GLU A 368 6.26 10.15 -18.85
N ASN A 369 7.26 9.74 -18.07
CA ASN A 369 8.28 8.78 -18.51
C ASN A 369 7.67 7.39 -18.75
N TRP A 370 6.84 6.91 -17.81
CA TRP A 370 6.19 5.61 -17.87
C TRP A 370 5.24 5.49 -19.07
N SER A 371 4.48 6.54 -19.39
CA SER A 371 3.54 6.52 -20.53
C SER A 371 4.25 6.42 -21.88
N SER A 372 5.51 6.85 -21.95
CA SER A 372 6.34 6.80 -23.15
C SER A 372 7.19 5.53 -23.25
N ASP A 373 7.49 4.88 -22.12
CA ASP A 373 8.34 3.68 -22.07
C ASP A 373 7.52 2.38 -22.19
N TRP A 374 7.51 1.80 -23.38
CA TRP A 374 6.86 0.52 -23.68
C TRP A 374 7.79 -0.69 -23.59
N SER A 375 8.99 -0.52 -23.03
CA SER A 375 9.97 -1.61 -22.93
C SER A 375 9.40 -2.79 -22.13
N GLY A 376 9.16 -3.91 -22.81
CA GLY A 376 8.60 -5.12 -22.20
C GLY A 376 7.09 -5.07 -21.91
N ALA A 377 6.39 -4.03 -22.37
CA ALA A 377 4.95 -3.86 -22.16
C ALA A 377 4.16 -3.99 -23.47
N GLN A 378 3.03 -4.69 -23.42
CA GLN A 378 2.02 -4.81 -24.46
C GLN A 378 0.76 -4.00 -24.11
N MET A 379 0.49 -3.88 -22.81
CA MET A 379 -0.61 -3.06 -22.27
C MET A 379 -0.11 -2.30 -21.04
N LYS A 380 -0.83 -1.25 -20.67
CA LYS A 380 -0.54 -0.43 -19.50
C LYS A 380 -1.80 -0.26 -18.65
N ALA A 381 -1.61 -0.22 -17.35
CA ALA A 381 -2.68 0.05 -16.39
C ALA A 381 -2.17 0.92 -15.25
N VAL A 382 -3.07 1.69 -14.63
CA VAL A 382 -2.78 2.53 -13.47
C VAL A 382 -3.53 1.98 -12.27
N LEU A 383 -2.83 1.88 -11.15
CA LEU A 383 -3.34 1.47 -9.85
C LEU A 383 -3.24 2.66 -8.89
N SER A 384 -4.36 3.11 -8.33
CA SER A 384 -4.38 4.20 -7.33
C SER A 384 -5.50 4.00 -6.32
N GLN A 385 -5.57 4.87 -5.31
CA GLN A 385 -6.53 4.74 -4.23
C GLN A 385 -7.95 5.09 -4.66
N THR A 386 -8.13 6.22 -5.34
CA THR A 386 -9.47 6.73 -5.70
C THR A 386 -9.59 7.15 -7.16
N ALA A 387 -10.82 7.22 -7.65
CA ALA A 387 -11.14 7.54 -9.04
C ALA A 387 -10.84 9.01 -9.38
N PHE A 388 -10.46 9.31 -10.62
CA PHE A 388 -10.31 10.69 -11.14
C PHE A 388 -11.65 11.43 -11.35
N CYS A 389 -12.69 11.02 -10.64
CA CYS A 389 -14.01 11.62 -10.60
C CYS A 389 -14.78 11.16 -9.35
N GLY A 390 -15.77 11.94 -8.92
CA GLY A 390 -16.75 11.49 -7.92
C GLY A 390 -17.77 10.58 -8.59
N ALA A 391 -17.55 9.27 -8.53
CA ALA A 391 -18.41 8.28 -9.17
C ALA A 391 -19.72 8.07 -8.40
N VAL A 392 -19.71 8.29 -7.08
CA VAL A 392 -20.90 8.23 -6.22
C VAL A 392 -21.20 9.61 -5.63
N HIS A 393 -22.49 9.96 -5.60
CA HIS A 393 -22.95 11.30 -5.18
C HIS A 393 -23.69 11.27 -3.84
N LEU A 394 -23.78 10.11 -3.17
CA LEU A 394 -24.41 9.96 -1.85
C LEU A 394 -23.35 9.60 -0.81
N HIS A 395 -23.31 10.35 0.30
CA HIS A 395 -22.28 10.16 1.33
C HIS A 395 -22.89 9.76 2.67
N GLY A 396 -22.67 8.50 3.08
CA GLY A 396 -23.02 7.95 4.39
C GLY A 396 -24.50 7.67 4.63
N ASN A 397 -25.41 8.52 4.12
CA ASN A 397 -26.86 8.29 4.17
C ASN A 397 -27.55 8.77 2.88
N PRO A 398 -28.75 8.24 2.55
CA PRO A 398 -29.44 8.54 1.28
C PRO A 398 -29.84 10.00 1.06
N ASN A 399 -29.91 10.82 2.13
CA ASN A 399 -30.33 12.21 2.05
C ASN A 399 -29.15 13.19 1.97
N ASN A 400 -27.91 12.69 2.02
CA ASN A 400 -26.71 13.50 1.99
C ASN A 400 -26.04 13.43 0.62
N ARG A 401 -26.54 14.26 -0.30
CA ARG A 401 -26.00 14.36 -1.66
C ARG A 401 -24.80 15.31 -1.70
N LEU A 402 -23.69 14.84 -2.26
CA LEU A 402 -22.54 15.66 -2.61
C LEU A 402 -22.64 16.09 -4.06
N LEU A 403 -22.41 17.38 -4.33
CA LEU A 403 -22.31 17.89 -5.70
C LEU A 403 -20.88 17.82 -6.23
N ALA A 404 -19.91 17.98 -5.33
CA ALA A 404 -18.52 17.70 -5.58
C ALA A 404 -17.96 16.96 -4.38
N ASP A 405 -17.38 15.79 -4.65
CA ASP A 405 -16.51 15.09 -3.73
C ASP A 405 -15.09 15.56 -3.98
N LEU A 406 -14.54 16.37 -3.07
CA LEU A 406 -13.16 16.84 -3.22
C LEU A 406 -12.14 15.75 -2.86
N ASP A 407 -12.59 14.70 -2.17
CA ASP A 407 -11.72 13.64 -1.67
C ASP A 407 -11.29 12.67 -2.78
N CYS A 408 -12.15 12.43 -3.78
CA CYS A 408 -11.74 11.73 -5.00
C CYS A 408 -10.72 12.53 -5.83
N ASN A 409 -10.06 11.87 -6.78
CA ASN A 409 -9.08 12.52 -7.68
C ASN A 409 -9.72 13.40 -8.76
N GLY A 410 -11.03 13.68 -8.69
CA GLY A 410 -11.69 14.70 -9.51
C GLY A 410 -11.31 16.14 -9.11
N TRP A 411 -10.74 16.33 -7.93
CA TRP A 411 -10.25 17.61 -7.44
C TRP A 411 -8.82 17.48 -6.88
N PRO A 412 -7.95 18.49 -7.05
CA PRO A 412 -8.15 19.72 -7.82
C PRO A 412 -8.23 19.46 -9.33
N GLN A 413 -9.11 20.18 -10.05
CA GLN A 413 -9.47 19.83 -11.43
C GLN A 413 -8.30 19.98 -12.41
N THR A 414 -7.52 21.05 -12.29
CA THR A 414 -6.39 21.29 -13.19
C THR A 414 -5.32 20.19 -13.06
N PRO A 415 -4.81 19.86 -11.86
CA PRO A 415 -3.96 18.68 -11.64
C PRO A 415 -4.58 17.33 -12.05
N SER A 416 -5.87 17.13 -11.78
CA SER A 416 -6.61 15.93 -12.19
C SER A 416 -6.57 15.73 -13.72
N ARG A 417 -6.88 16.78 -14.48
CA ARG A 417 -6.80 16.76 -15.95
C ARG A 417 -5.39 16.53 -16.48
N ARG A 418 -4.35 17.04 -15.79
CA ARG A 418 -2.95 16.74 -16.15
C ARG A 418 -2.65 15.26 -15.96
N ALA A 419 -3.02 14.68 -14.82
CA ALA A 419 -2.84 13.25 -14.56
C ALA A 419 -3.56 12.40 -15.62
N LEU A 420 -4.85 12.66 -15.88
CA LEU A 420 -5.62 11.98 -16.92
C LEU A 420 -4.99 12.11 -18.31
N SER A 421 -4.42 13.27 -18.65
CA SER A 421 -3.72 13.48 -19.92
C SER A 421 -2.48 12.59 -20.04
N LEU A 422 -1.74 12.37 -18.93
CA LEU A 422 -0.58 11.48 -18.90
C LEU A 422 -1.00 10.01 -19.01
N ILE A 423 -2.06 9.61 -18.31
CA ILE A 423 -2.63 8.26 -18.38
C ILE A 423 -3.13 7.96 -19.81
N ARG A 424 -3.81 8.93 -20.44
CA ARG A 424 -4.30 8.82 -21.82
C ARG A 424 -3.20 8.59 -22.84
N LYS A 425 -1.99 9.18 -22.66
CA LYS A 425 -0.85 8.95 -23.57
C LYS A 425 -0.51 7.46 -23.72
N ALA A 426 -0.75 6.68 -22.66
CA ALA A 426 -0.51 5.24 -22.62
C ALA A 426 -1.74 4.40 -23.02
N GLN A 427 -2.90 5.02 -23.27
CA GLN A 427 -4.20 4.33 -23.39
C GLN A 427 -4.45 3.36 -22.23
N ALA A 428 -4.00 3.74 -21.03
CA ALA A 428 -4.01 2.86 -19.88
C ALA A 428 -5.37 2.85 -19.18
N VAL A 429 -5.83 1.66 -18.80
CA VAL A 429 -6.99 1.49 -17.92
C VAL A 429 -6.62 1.89 -16.50
N HIS A 430 -7.53 2.52 -15.77
CA HIS A 430 -7.35 2.88 -14.36
C HIS A 430 -8.18 1.96 -13.46
N LEU A 431 -7.52 1.37 -12.46
CA LEU A 431 -8.15 0.58 -11.40
C LEU A 431 -7.94 1.30 -10.06
N CYS A 432 -9.02 1.44 -9.29
CA CYS A 432 -9.02 2.12 -8.00
C CYS A 432 -10.10 1.61 -7.04
N GLY A 433 -10.12 2.13 -5.81
CA GLY A 433 -11.06 1.82 -4.73
C GLY A 433 -11.90 3.03 -4.26
N ASP A 434 -11.96 3.21 -2.93
CA ASP A 434 -12.59 4.33 -2.18
C ASP A 434 -14.13 4.43 -2.25
N GLN A 435 -14.73 4.50 -3.43
CA GLN A 435 -16.12 4.97 -3.62
C GLN A 435 -17.24 3.98 -3.23
N HIS A 436 -16.91 2.83 -2.62
CA HIS A 436 -17.84 1.79 -2.11
C HIS A 436 -18.89 1.26 -3.09
N LEU A 437 -18.71 1.47 -4.39
CA LEU A 437 -19.60 0.99 -5.44
C LEU A 437 -18.77 0.64 -6.68
N ALA A 438 -19.08 -0.49 -7.31
CA ALA A 438 -18.48 -0.87 -8.58
C ALA A 438 -19.02 0.03 -9.70
N VAL A 439 -18.13 0.79 -10.34
CA VAL A 439 -18.45 1.71 -11.43
C VAL A 439 -17.40 1.58 -12.53
N VAL A 440 -17.83 1.71 -13.78
CA VAL A 440 -16.95 1.91 -14.94
C VAL A 440 -17.20 3.30 -15.48
N VAL A 441 -16.13 4.07 -15.68
CA VAL A 441 -16.18 5.46 -16.14
C VAL A 441 -15.29 5.61 -17.36
N GLN A 442 -15.77 6.35 -18.36
CA GLN A 442 -14.92 6.92 -19.41
C GLN A 442 -14.69 8.39 -19.06
N HIS A 443 -13.43 8.77 -18.83
CA HIS A 443 -13.14 10.12 -18.35
C HIS A 443 -13.30 11.18 -19.45
N GLY A 444 -13.47 12.44 -19.02
CA GLY A 444 -13.37 13.62 -19.88
C GLY A 444 -12.26 14.54 -19.37
N ILE A 445 -11.42 15.04 -20.26
CA ILE A 445 -10.32 15.96 -19.99
C ILE A 445 -10.68 17.35 -20.50
N GLN A 446 -10.89 17.48 -21.81
CA GLN A 446 -11.35 18.73 -22.44
C GLN A 446 -12.84 18.64 -22.76
N GLU A 447 -13.30 17.47 -23.23
CA GLU A 447 -14.67 17.20 -23.64
C GLU A 447 -15.16 15.89 -23.00
N HIS A 448 -16.43 15.55 -23.20
CA HIS A 448 -16.94 14.28 -22.71
C HIS A 448 -16.36 13.10 -23.51
N GLY A 449 -15.76 12.14 -22.82
CA GLY A 449 -15.28 10.88 -23.42
C GLY A 449 -13.94 10.99 -24.15
N ASP A 450 -13.20 12.10 -24.02
CA ASP A 450 -11.86 12.24 -24.59
C ASP A 450 -10.75 11.73 -23.65
N GLY A 451 -11.08 11.25 -22.44
CA GLY A 451 -10.15 10.68 -21.47
C GLY A 451 -9.93 9.16 -21.59
N PRO A 452 -9.02 8.61 -20.78
CA PRO A 452 -8.78 7.17 -20.69
C PRO A 452 -9.95 6.41 -20.08
#